data_AF-A0A0J7KJ78-F1
#
_entry.id   AF-A0A0J7KJ78-F1
#
_cell.length_a   1.000
_cell.length_b   1.000
_cell.length_c   1.000
_cell.angle_alpha   90.00
_cell.angle_beta   90.00
_cell.angle_gamma   90.00
#
_symmetry.space_group_name_H-M   'P 1'
#
loop_
_entity.id
_entity.type
_entity.pdbx_description
1 polymer ?
#
loop_
_entity_poly.entity_id
_entity_poly.type
_entity_poly.pdbx_seq_one_letter_code
_entity_poly.pdbx_strand_id
1 'polypeptide(L)'
;MNGFSTGEEDSRGAADQICCLVDEGERCSRPAGNASYSKRIQKTVTQRRLKLNLDNMARHIYICDYHKQVIQCARTKQQQQRRRKDSEEDSGETDNDLPEVDLFQLQVGTLRRYKRHYKVSTRPGLNKAQLADVSI
;
A
#
# COMPACT_ATOMS: atom_id res chain seq x y z
N MET A 1 -10.07 -18.94 53.30
CA MET A 1 -9.38 -18.39 52.11
C MET A 1 -10.07 -18.95 50.87
N ASN A 2 -10.87 -18.15 50.18
CA ASN A 2 -11.61 -18.56 48.99
C ASN A 2 -10.69 -18.54 47.76
N GLY A 3 -10.60 -19.68 47.09
CA GLY A 3 -9.78 -19.90 45.91
C GLY A 3 -10.40 -19.33 44.63
N PHE A 4 -9.53 -18.69 43.85
CA PHE A 4 -9.52 -18.53 42.39
C PHE A 4 -10.85 -18.69 41.64
N SER A 5 -11.46 -17.56 41.28
CA SER A 5 -12.36 -17.47 40.14
C SER A 5 -11.56 -17.69 38.85
N THR A 6 -11.82 -18.79 38.16
CA THR A 6 -11.47 -18.99 36.75
C THR A 6 -12.31 -18.02 35.91
N GLY A 7 -11.83 -16.80 35.77
CA GLY A 7 -12.35 -15.79 34.83
C GLY A 7 -11.92 -16.11 33.40
N GLU A 8 -12.39 -17.23 32.86
CA GLU A 8 -12.21 -17.58 31.45
C GLU A 8 -13.35 -16.93 30.63
N GLU A 9 -13.30 -15.62 30.45
CA GLU A 9 -14.17 -14.88 29.52
C GLU A 9 -13.38 -14.22 28.38
N ASP A 10 -12.25 -14.82 27.99
CA ASP A 10 -11.35 -14.26 26.96
C ASP A 10 -11.31 -15.15 25.73
N SER A 11 -12.38 -15.19 24.92
CA SER A 11 -12.35 -15.76 23.55
C SER A 11 -13.64 -15.59 22.71
N ARG A 12 -14.57 -14.67 23.03
CA ARG A 12 -15.61 -14.33 22.03
C ARG A 12 -14.91 -13.64 20.85
N GLY A 13 -14.75 -14.41 19.78
CA GLY A 13 -13.86 -14.12 18.66
C GLY A 13 -14.11 -12.77 18.01
N ALA A 14 -13.15 -12.36 17.18
CA ALA A 14 -13.12 -11.10 16.45
C ALA A 14 -14.39 -10.77 15.63
N ALA A 15 -15.35 -11.69 15.49
CA ALA A 15 -16.53 -11.58 14.65
C ALA A 15 -17.55 -10.49 15.10
N ASP A 16 -17.62 -10.17 16.40
CA ASP A 16 -18.60 -9.19 16.92
C ASP A 16 -17.96 -7.88 17.39
N GLN A 17 -16.65 -7.72 17.18
CA GLN A 17 -15.93 -6.55 17.65
C GLN A 17 -16.16 -5.35 16.71
N ILE A 18 -16.33 -4.16 17.29
CA ILE A 18 -16.50 -2.91 16.54
C ILE A 18 -15.16 -2.18 16.47
N CYS A 19 -14.83 -1.59 15.32
CA CYS A 19 -13.58 -0.87 15.08
C CYS A 19 -13.18 0.03 16.27
N CYS A 20 -11.94 -0.12 16.75
CA CYS A 20 -11.43 0.58 17.93
C CYS A 20 -11.09 2.08 17.69
N LEU A 21 -11.55 2.68 16.59
CA LEU A 21 -11.16 4.02 16.19
C LEU A 21 -12.29 5.04 16.36
N VAL A 22 -11.90 6.25 16.73
CA VAL A 22 -12.73 7.45 16.73
C VAL A 22 -12.27 8.33 15.57
N ASP A 23 -13.18 8.63 14.64
CA ASP A 23 -12.95 9.49 13.47
C ASP A 23 -13.63 10.84 13.67
N GLU A 24 -12.86 11.92 13.66
CA GLU A 24 -13.35 13.30 13.92
C GLU A 24 -14.16 13.50 15.21
N GLY A 25 -14.01 12.61 16.19
CA GLY A 25 -14.77 12.64 17.46
C GLY A 25 -15.94 11.66 17.51
N GLU A 26 -16.27 10.99 16.40
CA GLU A 26 -17.30 9.97 16.33
C GLU A 26 -16.70 8.57 16.43
N ARG A 27 -17.20 7.74 17.36
CA ARG A 27 -16.78 6.35 17.48
C ARG A 27 -17.25 5.58 16.25
N CYS A 28 -16.32 4.87 15.61
CA CYS A 28 -16.65 4.03 14.48
C CYS A 28 -17.61 2.92 14.90
N SER A 29 -18.68 2.70 14.14
CA SER A 29 -19.67 1.64 14.36
C SER A 29 -19.50 0.43 13.43
N ARG A 30 -18.47 0.44 12.57
CA ARG A 30 -18.22 -0.63 11.60
C ARG A 30 -17.59 -1.85 12.29
N PRO A 31 -17.90 -3.08 11.83
CA PRO A 31 -17.26 -4.28 12.36
C PRO A 31 -15.75 -4.22 12.13
N ALA A 32 -14.99 -4.64 13.15
CA ALA A 32 -13.55 -4.77 13.08
C ALA A 32 -13.18 -5.94 12.15
N GLY A 33 -12.13 -5.76 11.35
CA GLY A 33 -11.53 -6.83 10.58
C GLY A 33 -10.30 -7.40 11.30
N ASN A 34 -9.46 -8.10 10.55
CA ASN A 34 -8.23 -8.71 11.10
C ASN A 34 -7.06 -7.73 11.23
N ALA A 35 -7.19 -6.51 10.71
CA ALA A 35 -6.14 -5.50 10.81
C ALA A 35 -6.15 -4.84 12.19
N SER A 36 -4.95 -4.61 12.74
CA SER A 36 -4.79 -3.99 14.06
C SER A 36 -4.14 -2.62 13.98
N TYR A 37 -4.54 -1.74 14.91
CA TYR A 37 -3.94 -0.45 15.17
C TYR A 37 -2.59 -0.63 15.88
N SER A 38 -1.57 -1.02 15.12
CA SER A 38 -0.20 -1.19 15.61
C SER A 38 0.54 0.15 15.72
N LYS A 39 1.71 0.17 16.39
CA LYS A 39 2.61 1.35 16.44
C LYS A 39 2.97 1.90 15.04
N ARG A 40 3.00 1.04 14.02
CA ARG A 40 3.20 1.46 12.61
C ARG A 40 2.03 2.29 12.10
N ILE A 41 0.80 1.87 12.41
CA ILE A 41 -0.41 2.58 12.04
C ILE A 41 -0.48 3.91 12.78
N GLN A 42 -0.20 3.92 14.09
CA GLN A 42 -0.12 5.15 14.89
C GLN A 42 0.85 6.17 14.28
N LYS A 43 2.07 5.75 13.93
CA LYS A 43 3.04 6.62 13.21
C LYS A 43 2.46 7.17 11.90
N THR A 44 1.77 6.34 11.13
CA THR A 44 1.17 6.76 9.85
C THR A 44 0.09 7.81 10.07
N VAL A 45 -0.79 7.60 11.03
CA VAL A 45 -1.86 8.53 11.42
C VAL A 45 -1.27 9.88 11.83
N THR A 46 -0.27 9.90 12.72
CA THR A 46 0.39 11.13 13.16
C THR A 46 1.12 11.83 12.01
N GLN A 47 1.93 11.12 11.22
CA GLN A 47 2.68 11.69 10.10
C GLN A 47 1.77 12.21 8.98
N ARG A 48 0.57 11.64 8.84
CA ARG A 48 -0.44 12.06 7.86
C ARG A 48 -1.44 13.06 8.39
N ARG A 49 -1.40 13.34 9.69
CA ARG A 49 -2.38 14.19 10.37
C ARG A 49 -3.82 13.70 10.12
N LEU A 50 -4.01 12.37 10.05
CA LEU A 50 -5.34 11.79 9.99
C LEU A 50 -6.04 12.03 11.33
N LYS A 51 -7.32 12.40 11.31
CA LYS A 51 -8.11 12.68 12.52
C LYS A 51 -8.66 11.41 13.16
N LEU A 52 -7.82 10.37 13.24
CA LEU A 52 -8.15 9.07 13.80
C LEU A 52 -7.48 8.92 15.16
N ASN A 53 -8.27 8.62 16.19
CA ASN A 53 -7.77 8.33 17.53
C ASN A 53 -8.19 6.92 17.97
N LEU A 54 -7.42 6.33 18.88
CA LEU A 54 -7.80 5.07 19.52
C LEU A 54 -8.88 5.36 20.57
N ASP A 55 -9.95 4.57 20.57
CA ASP A 55 -10.95 4.62 21.61
C ASP A 55 -10.45 3.92 22.88
N ASN A 56 -10.23 4.67 23.97
CA ASN A 56 -9.80 4.13 25.26
C ASN A 56 -10.81 3.14 25.88
N MET A 57 -12.07 3.16 25.45
CA MET A 57 -13.10 2.21 25.89
C MET A 57 -13.11 0.93 25.06
N ALA A 58 -12.37 0.86 23.94
CA ALA A 58 -12.26 -0.37 23.16
C ALA A 58 -11.40 -1.40 23.90
N ARG A 59 -11.93 -2.61 24.10
CA ARG A 59 -11.22 -3.73 24.74
C ARG A 59 -10.24 -4.45 23.80
N HIS A 60 -10.07 -3.94 22.57
CA HIS A 60 -9.22 -4.52 21.53
C HIS A 60 -8.64 -3.41 20.64
N ILE A 61 -7.68 -3.79 19.79
CA ILE A 61 -6.96 -2.86 18.91
C ILE A 61 -7.28 -3.08 17.42
N TYR A 62 -8.35 -3.80 17.10
CA TYR A 62 -8.70 -4.12 15.70
C TYR A 62 -9.51 -3.02 15.03
N ILE A 63 -9.25 -2.80 13.74
CA ILE A 63 -9.85 -1.75 12.92
C ILE A 63 -10.68 -2.35 11.78
N CYS A 64 -11.70 -1.62 11.34
CA CYS A 64 -12.51 -2.03 10.19
C CYS A 64 -11.73 -1.90 8.86
N ASP A 65 -12.21 -2.60 7.83
CA ASP A 65 -11.60 -2.55 6.49
C ASP A 65 -11.62 -1.16 5.87
N TYR A 66 -12.64 -0.36 6.19
CA TYR A 66 -12.72 1.03 5.76
C TYR A 66 -11.53 1.85 6.28
N HIS A 67 -11.29 1.84 7.60
CA HIS A 67 -10.17 2.58 8.18
C HIS A 67 -8.81 2.02 7.76
N LYS A 68 -8.71 0.69 7.62
CA LYS A 68 -7.53 0.07 7.02
C LYS A 68 -7.22 0.67 5.65
N GLN A 69 -8.23 0.84 4.79
CA GLN A 69 -8.05 1.37 3.45
C GLN A 69 -7.70 2.87 3.47
N VAL A 70 -8.36 3.67 4.32
CA VAL A 70 -8.03 5.10 4.53
C VAL A 70 -6.55 5.27 4.91
N ILE A 71 -6.08 4.51 5.90
CA ILE A 71 -4.68 4.55 6.35
C ILE A 71 -3.72 4.10 5.23
N GLN A 72 -4.09 3.06 4.47
CA GLN A 72 -3.28 2.58 3.34
C GLN A 72 -3.17 3.62 2.22
N CYS A 73 -4.28 4.25 1.82
CA CYS A 73 -4.32 5.31 0.82
C CYS A 73 -3.52 6.55 1.24
N ALA A 74 -3.59 6.92 2.52
CA ALA A 74 -2.76 7.99 3.04
C ALA A 74 -1.28 7.64 2.84
N ARG A 75 -0.86 6.40 3.14
CA ARG A 75 0.53 5.98 2.97
C ARG A 75 1.02 6.12 1.52
N THR A 76 0.26 5.64 0.54
CA THR A 76 0.65 5.65 -0.88
C THR A 76 0.70 7.06 -1.48
N LYS A 77 -0.24 7.95 -1.12
CA LYS A 77 -0.26 9.34 -1.62
C LYS A 77 1.04 10.11 -1.31
N GLN A 78 1.65 9.94 -0.14
CA GLN A 78 2.95 10.58 0.14
C GLN A 78 4.08 9.97 -0.66
N GLN A 79 4.09 8.66 -0.89
CA GLN A 79 5.15 8.06 -1.71
C GLN A 79 5.14 8.68 -3.11
N GLN A 80 3.95 8.93 -3.66
CA GLN A 80 3.79 9.65 -4.91
C GLN A 80 4.19 11.13 -4.80
N GLN A 81 3.81 11.85 -3.73
CA GLN A 81 4.20 13.25 -3.54
C GLN A 81 5.70 13.45 -3.30
N ARG A 82 6.37 12.56 -2.55
CA ARG A 82 7.83 12.60 -2.35
C ARG A 82 8.58 12.36 -3.66
N ARG A 83 8.07 11.44 -4.51
CA ARG A 83 8.62 11.23 -5.85
C ARG A 83 8.51 12.47 -6.73
N ARG A 84 7.49 13.30 -6.55
CA ARG A 84 7.32 14.57 -7.28
C ARG A 84 8.13 15.73 -6.68
N LYS A 85 8.35 15.75 -5.37
CA LYS A 85 9.02 16.87 -4.68
C LYS A 85 10.56 16.88 -4.84
N ASP A 86 11.15 15.78 -5.30
CA ASP A 86 12.58 15.71 -5.67
C ASP A 86 12.85 16.27 -7.09
N SER A 87 11.84 16.75 -7.81
CA SER A 87 11.95 17.18 -9.22
C SER A 87 11.92 18.71 -9.43
N GLU A 88 12.02 19.53 -8.39
CA GLU A 88 11.88 20.99 -8.48
C GLU A 88 13.22 21.75 -8.38
N GLU A 89 14.23 21.33 -9.14
CA GLU A 89 15.37 22.20 -9.50
C GLU A 89 15.92 21.88 -10.91
N ASP A 90 15.03 21.71 -11.89
CA ASP A 90 15.42 21.84 -13.30
C ASP A 90 14.21 22.26 -14.14
N SER A 91 14.05 23.57 -14.34
CA SER A 91 13.05 24.12 -15.26
C SER A 91 13.67 24.14 -16.65
N GLY A 92 13.36 23.12 -17.45
CA GLY A 92 14.07 22.86 -18.71
C GLY A 92 13.21 22.49 -19.90
N GLU A 93 12.34 21.48 -19.87
CA GLU A 93 11.63 21.07 -21.09
C GLU A 93 10.33 20.31 -20.84
N THR A 94 9.28 20.73 -21.53
CA THR A 94 8.11 19.89 -21.80
C THR A 94 8.51 18.86 -22.84
N ASP A 95 8.93 17.66 -22.42
CA ASP A 95 8.67 16.46 -23.21
C ASP A 95 8.42 15.28 -22.27
N ASN A 96 7.37 14.54 -22.57
CA ASN A 96 6.85 13.37 -21.86
C ASN A 96 7.88 12.59 -21.01
N ASP A 97 7.69 12.56 -19.68
CA ASP A 97 8.18 11.49 -18.80
C ASP A 97 7.52 10.14 -19.16
N LEU A 98 7.77 9.63 -20.37
CA LEU A 98 7.90 8.20 -20.53
C LEU A 98 9.24 7.86 -19.87
N PRO A 99 9.28 7.04 -18.81
CA PRO A 99 10.57 6.55 -18.33
C PRO A 99 11.25 5.88 -19.52
N GLU A 100 12.43 6.37 -19.90
CA GLU A 100 13.26 5.73 -20.91
C GLU A 100 13.68 4.37 -20.35
N VAL A 101 12.83 3.37 -20.61
CA VAL A 101 13.12 1.99 -20.23
C VAL A 101 14.19 1.52 -21.18
N ASP A 102 15.44 1.51 -20.71
CA ASP A 102 16.54 0.87 -21.41
C ASP A 102 16.23 -0.62 -21.59
N LEU A 103 15.72 -0.97 -22.77
CA LEU A 103 15.38 -2.33 -23.16
C LEU A 103 16.62 -3.24 -23.14
N PHE A 104 17.83 -2.67 -23.25
CA PHE A 104 19.05 -3.44 -23.13
C PHE A 104 19.27 -3.96 -21.70
N GLN A 105 18.72 -3.33 -20.66
CA GLN A 105 18.83 -3.84 -19.29
C GLN A 105 17.92 -5.05 -19.04
N LEU A 106 16.88 -5.24 -19.87
CA LEU A 106 15.96 -6.35 -19.72
C LEU A 106 16.59 -7.70 -20.13
N GLN A 107 16.17 -8.76 -19.46
CA GLN A 107 16.55 -10.12 -19.84
C GLN A 107 15.99 -10.49 -21.22
N VAL A 108 16.73 -11.33 -21.97
CA VAL A 108 16.32 -11.81 -23.31
C VAL A 108 14.93 -12.45 -23.30
N GLY A 109 14.57 -13.19 -22.24
CA GLY A 109 13.25 -13.78 -22.08
C GLY A 109 12.12 -12.74 -21.97
N THR A 110 12.38 -11.64 -21.25
CA THR A 110 11.45 -10.51 -21.11
C THR A 110 11.25 -9.79 -22.43
N LEU A 111 12.34 -9.53 -23.17
CA LEU A 111 12.27 -8.91 -24.50
C LEU A 111 11.45 -9.75 -25.49
N ARG A 112 11.67 -11.06 -25.53
CA ARG A 112 10.89 -11.99 -26.38
C ARG A 112 9.41 -12.02 -25.98
N ARG A 113 9.11 -12.05 -24.68
CA ARG A 113 7.74 -12.03 -24.16
C ARG A 113 7.03 -10.73 -24.52
N TYR A 114 7.69 -9.59 -24.34
CA TYR A 114 7.18 -8.26 -24.67
C TYR A 114 6.83 -8.19 -26.16
N LYS A 115 7.76 -8.57 -27.05
CA LYS A 115 7.49 -8.56 -28.50
C LYS A 115 6.36 -9.49 -28.92
N ARG A 116 6.24 -10.67 -28.31
CA ARG A 116 5.09 -11.57 -28.55
C ARG A 116 3.77 -10.92 -28.12
N HIS A 117 3.76 -10.25 -26.97
CA HIS A 117 2.57 -9.57 -26.46
C HIS A 117 2.10 -8.46 -27.41
N TYR A 118 3.02 -7.67 -27.94
CA TYR A 118 2.74 -6.59 -28.89
C TYR A 118 2.75 -7.04 -30.37
N LYS A 119 2.80 -8.36 -30.63
CA LYS A 119 2.83 -8.96 -31.98
C LYS A 119 3.93 -8.42 -32.90
N VAL A 120 5.05 -7.96 -32.32
CA VAL A 120 6.24 -7.53 -33.06
C VAL A 120 6.91 -8.77 -33.64
N SER A 121 7.03 -8.82 -34.97
CA SER A 121 7.68 -9.93 -35.67
C SER A 121 9.15 -10.00 -35.30
N THR A 122 9.59 -11.15 -34.75
CA THR A 122 11.00 -11.40 -34.44
C THR A 122 11.47 -12.66 -35.12
N ARG A 123 12.63 -12.60 -35.77
CA ARG A 123 13.28 -13.78 -36.35
C ARG A 123 13.94 -14.65 -35.26
N PRO A 124 13.93 -15.98 -35.40
CA PRO A 124 14.77 -16.86 -34.59
C PRO A 124 16.25 -16.47 -34.75
N GLY A 125 17.02 -16.45 -33.66
CA GLY A 125 18.46 -16.13 -33.69
C GLY A 125 18.86 -14.69 -33.38
N LEU A 126 17.91 -13.77 -33.14
CA LEU A 126 18.26 -12.41 -32.72
C LEU A 126 18.93 -12.39 -31.33
N ASN A 127 20.04 -11.65 -31.23
CA ASN A 127 20.80 -11.44 -30.01
C ASN A 127 20.15 -10.36 -29.11
N LYS A 128 20.72 -10.12 -27.92
CA LYS A 128 20.13 -9.19 -26.93
C LYS A 128 20.00 -7.76 -27.44
N ALA A 129 21.04 -7.24 -28.10
CA ALA A 129 21.03 -5.89 -28.70
C ALA A 129 19.94 -5.78 -29.77
N GLN A 130 19.92 -6.73 -30.70
CA GLN A 130 18.88 -6.80 -31.74
C GLN A 130 17.46 -6.99 -31.16
N LEU A 131 17.34 -7.57 -29.97
CA LEU A 131 16.05 -7.67 -29.29
C LEU A 131 15.64 -6.36 -28.62
N ALA A 132 16.57 -5.51 -28.21
CA ALA A 132 16.32 -4.19 -27.66
C ALA A 132 16.09 -3.13 -28.77
N ASP A 133 16.85 -3.20 -29.86
CA ASP A 133 16.91 -2.15 -30.90
C ASP A 133 15.79 -2.22 -31.95
N VAL A 134 15.03 -3.32 -32.03
CA VAL A 134 13.88 -3.38 -32.97
C VAL A 134 12.80 -2.48 -32.41
N SER A 135 12.75 -1.27 -32.95
CA SER A 135 11.68 -0.29 -32.82
C SER A 135 10.32 -0.96 -33.02
N ILE A 136 9.39 -0.68 -32.10
CA ILE A 136 7.97 -1.06 -32.18
C ILE A 136 7.30 -0.26 -33.28
#